data_AF-A0A7G4P255-F1
#
_entry.id   AF-A0A7G4P255-F1
#
_cell.length_a   1.000
_cell.length_b   1.000
_cell.length_c   1.000
_cell.angle_alpha   90.00
_cell.angle_beta   90.00
_cell.angle_gamma   90.00
#
_symmetry.space_group_name_H-M   'P 1'
#
loop_
_entity.id
_entity.type
_entity.pdbx_description
1 polymer ?
#
loop_
_entity_poly.entity_id
_entity_poly.type
_entity_poly.pdbx_seq_one_letter_code
_entity_poly.pdbx_strand_id
1 'polypeptide(L)'
;MNILNTYNNNSIVDLSSRINLWIERWMFSTNHKDIGTWYLILGVLMGLVGTSLSVLIRIELGSGGNIIGDSIFYNAIITAHGLIMIFFF
;
A
#
# COMPACT_ATOMS: atom_id res chain seq x y z
N MET A 1 -45.41 6.16 9.84
CA MET A 1 -44.31 5.19 9.58
C MET A 1 -43.46 5.53 8.35
N ASN A 2 -43.99 6.17 7.28
CA ASN A 2 -43.23 6.41 6.04
C ASN A 2 -42.22 7.58 6.08
N ILE A 3 -42.41 8.58 6.94
CA ILE A 3 -41.56 9.79 6.95
C ILE A 3 -40.16 9.49 7.53
N LEU A 4 -40.08 8.64 8.57
CA LEU A 4 -38.78 8.21 9.10
C LEU A 4 -38.02 7.32 8.11
N ASN A 5 -38.74 6.53 7.30
CA ASN A 5 -38.13 5.68 6.28
C ASN A 5 -37.62 6.48 5.08
N THR A 6 -38.27 7.60 4.74
CA THR A 6 -37.77 8.53 3.71
C THR A 6 -36.56 9.31 4.18
N TYR A 7 -36.50 9.82 5.42
CA TYR A 7 -35.28 10.47 5.94
C TYR A 7 -34.08 9.51 6.00
N ASN A 8 -34.31 8.27 6.45
CA ASN A 8 -33.26 7.25 6.47
C ASN A 8 -32.75 6.95 5.05
N ASN A 9 -33.65 6.72 4.08
CA ASN A 9 -33.26 6.52 2.68
C ASN A 9 -32.51 7.73 2.10
N ASN A 10 -32.95 8.95 2.38
CA ASN A 10 -32.28 10.16 1.89
C ASN A 10 -30.87 10.31 2.49
N SER A 11 -30.69 9.98 3.77
CA SER A 11 -29.38 10.01 4.43
C SER A 11 -28.43 8.91 3.94
N ILE A 12 -28.97 7.72 3.61
CA ILE A 12 -28.19 6.62 3.02
C ILE A 12 -27.79 6.95 1.57
N VAL A 13 -28.68 7.59 0.80
CA VAL A 13 -28.40 8.04 -0.56
C VAL A 13 -27.38 9.19 -0.57
N ASP A 14 -27.45 10.14 0.38
CA ASP A 14 -26.43 11.19 0.55
C ASP A 14 -25.06 10.58 0.90
N LEU A 15 -25.00 9.68 1.88
CA LEU A 15 -23.77 8.98 2.25
C LEU A 15 -23.19 8.19 1.08
N SER A 16 -24.04 7.46 0.34
CA SER A 16 -23.65 6.72 -0.87
C SER A 16 -23.06 7.66 -1.93
N SER A 17 -23.71 8.80 -2.19
CA SER A 17 -23.21 9.79 -3.15
C SER A 17 -21.87 10.40 -2.73
N ARG A 18 -21.67 10.66 -1.44
CA ARG A 18 -20.40 11.17 -0.89
C ARG A 18 -19.27 10.17 -1.01
N ILE A 19 -19.55 8.89 -0.81
CA ILE A 19 -18.59 7.80 -1.00
C ILE A 19 -18.22 7.68 -2.49
N ASN A 20 -19.20 7.74 -3.40
CA ASN A 20 -18.95 7.68 -4.84
C ASN A 20 -18.09 8.85 -5.31
N LEU A 21 -18.38 10.08 -4.88
CA LEU A 21 -17.56 11.26 -5.20
C LEU A 21 -16.13 11.18 -4.66
N TRP A 22 -15.94 10.56 -3.49
CA TRP A 22 -14.61 10.33 -2.93
C TRP A 22 -13.83 9.30 -3.76
N ILE A 23 -14.47 8.19 -4.15
CA ILE A 23 -13.85 7.18 -5.00
C ILE A 23 -13.50 7.76 -6.37
N GLU A 24 -14.39 8.51 -7.00
CA GLU A 24 -14.11 9.17 -8.29
C GLU A 24 -12.90 10.09 -8.21
N ARG A 25 -12.80 10.89 -7.13
CA ARG A 25 -11.70 11.85 -6.98
C ARG A 25 -10.35 11.21 -6.67
N TRP A 26 -10.33 10.08 -5.99
CA TRP A 26 -9.06 9.46 -5.57
C TRP A 26 -8.64 8.29 -6.46
N MET A 27 -9.57 7.48 -6.97
CA MET A 27 -9.30 6.32 -7.82
C MET A 27 -9.36 6.64 -9.32
N PHE A 28 -10.19 7.61 -9.73
CA PHE A 28 -10.44 7.93 -11.14
C PHE A 28 -10.19 9.41 -11.47
N SER A 29 -9.16 10.02 -10.87
CA SER A 29 -8.75 11.39 -11.21
C SER A 29 -7.83 11.42 -12.44
N THR A 30 -8.12 12.33 -13.37
CA THR A 30 -7.27 12.62 -14.54
C THR A 30 -6.23 13.73 -14.26
N ASN A 31 -6.21 14.26 -13.04
CA ASN A 31 -5.30 15.31 -12.64
C ASN A 31 -3.90 14.75 -12.31
N HIS A 32 -2.86 15.26 -12.99
CA HIS A 32 -1.47 14.86 -12.78
C HIS A 32 -0.95 15.15 -11.37
N LYS A 33 -1.57 16.09 -10.63
CA LYS A 33 -1.18 16.39 -9.24
C LYS A 33 -1.70 15.34 -8.26
N ASP A 34 -2.91 14.84 -8.49
CA ASP A 34 -3.52 13.82 -7.65
C ASP A 34 -2.85 12.46 -7.88
N ILE A 35 -2.59 12.11 -9.15
CA ILE A 35 -1.87 10.89 -9.49
C ILE A 35 -0.45 10.92 -8.90
N GLY A 36 0.27 12.05 -9.01
CA GLY A 36 1.62 12.19 -8.47
C GLY A 36 1.68 12.04 -6.95
N THR A 37 0.66 12.54 -6.23
CA THR A 37 0.57 12.37 -4.78
C THR A 37 0.42 10.89 -4.40
N TRP A 38 -0.39 10.13 -5.15
CA TRP A 38 -0.51 8.68 -4.95
C TRP A 38 0.79 7.93 -5.21
N TYR A 39 1.53 8.28 -6.27
CA TYR A 39 2.83 7.68 -6.56
C TYR A 39 3.84 7.94 -5.43
N LEU A 40 3.87 9.15 -4.87
CA LEU A 40 4.77 9.47 -3.75
C LEU A 40 4.41 8.70 -2.47
N ILE A 41 3.13 8.59 -2.14
CA ILE A 41 2.68 7.83 -0.97
C ILE A 41 3.05 6.35 -1.13
N LEU A 42 2.84 5.77 -2.31
CA LEU A 42 3.25 4.40 -2.60
C LEU A 42 4.77 4.24 -2.55
N GLY A 43 5.54 5.18 -3.10
CA GLY A 43 7.00 5.14 -3.08
C GLY A 43 7.59 5.16 -1.66
N VAL A 44 7.06 6.00 -0.77
CA VAL A 44 7.49 6.03 0.64
C VAL A 44 7.18 4.72 1.36
N LEU A 45 5.99 4.14 1.12
CA LEU A 45 5.61 2.85 1.71
C LEU A 45 6.49 1.71 1.21
N MET A 46 6.74 1.66 -0.10
CA MET A 46 7.60 0.63 -0.70
C MET A 46 9.06 0.80 -0.29
N GLY A 47 9.55 2.03 -0.12
CA GLY A 47 10.87 2.31 0.44
C GLY A 47 11.02 1.82 1.89
N LEU A 48 9.98 1.94 2.72
CA LEU A 48 10.00 1.41 4.09
C LEU A 48 10.04 -0.12 4.09
N VAL A 49 9.27 -0.78 3.21
CA VAL A 49 9.30 -2.24 3.04
C VAL A 49 10.67 -2.70 2.52
N GLY A 50 11.23 -2.03 1.52
CA GLY A 50 12.56 -2.32 0.98
C GLY A 50 13.67 -2.17 2.03
N THR A 51 13.58 -1.15 2.89
CA THR A 51 14.52 -0.93 3.99
C THR A 51 14.44 -2.03 5.04
N SER A 52 13.23 -2.45 5.43
CA SER A 52 13.02 -3.56 6.37
C SER A 52 13.70 -4.85 5.87
N LEU A 53 13.50 -5.17 4.58
CA LEU A 53 14.10 -6.35 3.98
C LEU A 53 15.62 -6.27 3.88
N SER A 54 16.16 -5.06 3.65
CA SER A 54 17.60 -4.78 3.66
C SER A 54 18.24 -5.00 5.03
N VAL A 55 17.53 -4.64 6.11
CA VAL A 55 17.98 -4.86 7.48
C VAL A 55 17.97 -6.35 7.81
N LEU A 56 16.94 -7.07 7.37
CA LEU A 56 16.83 -8.52 7.56
C LEU A 56 17.98 -9.29 6.91
N ILE A 57 18.36 -8.95 5.67
CA ILE A 57 19.53 -9.53 5.00
C ILE A 57 20.83 -9.23 5.77
N ARG A 58 20.96 -8.02 6.31
CA ARG A 58 22.14 -7.62 7.10
C ARG A 58 22.25 -8.35 8.44
N ILE A 59 21.13 -8.64 9.08
CA ILE A 59 21.10 -9.41 10.32
C ILE A 59 21.53 -10.86 10.04
N GLU A 60 21.03 -11.48 8.96
CA GLU A 60 21.41 -12.84 8.55
C GLU A 60 22.91 -12.95 8.22
N LEU A 61 23.49 -11.95 7.56
CA LEU A 61 24.94 -11.91 7.28
C LEU A 61 25.80 -11.54 8.50
N GLY A 62 25.25 -10.78 9.44
CA GLY A 62 25.96 -10.24 10.61
C GLY A 62 26.06 -11.21 11.79
N SER A 63 25.04 -12.03 12.02
CA SER A 63 25.17 -13.19 12.90
C SER A 63 25.61 -14.37 12.03
N GLY A 64 26.82 -14.88 12.19
CA GLY A 64 27.35 -16.01 11.39
C GLY A 64 26.67 -17.36 11.65
N GLY A 65 25.34 -17.40 11.68
CA GLY A 65 24.49 -18.54 11.96
C GLY A 65 23.09 -18.35 11.37
N ASN A 66 22.48 -19.46 10.98
CA ASN A 66 21.23 -19.57 10.22
C ASN A 66 20.03 -19.11 11.08
N ILE A 67 19.67 -17.82 11.09
CA ILE A 67 18.50 -17.33 11.85
C ILE A 67 17.22 -17.81 11.14
N ILE A 68 17.26 -17.86 9.82
CA ILE A 68 16.16 -18.24 8.95
C ILE A 68 16.18 -19.73 8.62
N GLY A 69 17.33 -20.40 8.66
CA GLY A 69 17.41 -21.85 8.53
C GLY A 69 17.39 -22.39 7.10
N ASP A 70 16.84 -21.63 6.14
CA ASP A 70 16.55 -22.08 4.76
C ASP A 70 17.15 -21.14 3.69
N SER A 71 17.99 -21.73 2.82
CA SER A 71 18.67 -21.04 1.71
C SER A 71 17.73 -20.65 0.58
N ILE A 72 16.61 -21.35 0.39
CA ILE A 72 15.61 -21.01 -0.63
C ILE A 72 14.88 -19.72 -0.25
N PHE A 73 14.48 -19.61 1.02
CA PHE A 73 13.79 -18.43 1.52
C PHE A 73 14.68 -17.19 1.51
N TYR A 74 15.98 -17.34 1.85
CA TYR A 74 16.96 -16.25 1.76
C TYR A 74 17.10 -15.71 0.33
N ASN A 75 17.19 -16.59 -0.67
CA ASN A 75 17.27 -16.17 -2.07
C ASN A 75 15.98 -15.49 -2.55
N ALA A 76 14.81 -15.95 -2.08
CA ALA A 76 13.54 -15.29 -2.35
C ALA A 76 13.48 -13.88 -1.72
N ILE A 77 14.00 -13.71 -0.51
CA ILE A 77 14.09 -12.40 0.16
C ILE A 77 14.99 -11.42 -0.60
N ILE A 78 16.19 -11.84 -1.01
CA ILE A 78 17.11 -10.95 -1.74
C ILE A 78 16.52 -10.51 -3.09
N THR A 79 15.90 -11.45 -3.81
CA THR A 79 15.26 -11.13 -5.09
C THR A 79 14.07 -10.20 -4.91
N ALA A 80 13.25 -10.41 -3.87
CA ALA A 80 12.17 -9.49 -3.51
C ALA A 80 12.71 -8.09 -3.11
N HIS A 81 13.82 -8.02 -2.37
CA HIS A 81 14.47 -6.76 -2.01
C HIS A 81 14.91 -5.98 -3.24
N GLY A 82 15.61 -6.63 -4.18
CA GLY A 82 16.04 -6.00 -5.43
C GLY A 82 14.86 -5.55 -6.30
N LEU A 83 13.79 -6.36 -6.40
CA LEU A 83 12.60 -6.03 -7.18
C LEU A 83 11.90 -4.78 -6.61
N ILE A 84 11.72 -4.70 -5.30
CA ILE A 84 11.05 -3.56 -4.65
C ILE A 84 11.87 -2.27 -4.82
N MET A 85 13.19 -2.34 -4.66
CA MET A 85 14.07 -1.17 -4.76
C MET A 85 14.24 -0.63 -6.19
N ILE A 86 14.01 -1.43 -7.23
CA ILE A 86 14.16 -1.02 -8.64
C ILE A 86 12.81 -0.63 -9.26
N PHE A 87 11.73 -1.34 -8.95
CA PHE A 87 10.44 -1.13 -9.61
C PHE A 87 9.48 -0.21 -8.84
N PHE A 88 9.62 -0.11 -7.52
CA PHE A 88 8.65 0.58 -6.67
C PHE A 88 9.22 1.79 -5.92
N PHE A 89 10.54 2.02 -5.98
CA PHE A 89 11.22 3.19 -5.44
C PHE A 89 11.79 4.02 -6.60
#